data_AF-A0A0P9MHI9-F1
#
_entry.id   AF-A0A0P9MHI9-F1
#
_cell.length_a   1.000
_cell.length_b   1.000
_cell.length_c   1.000
_cell.angle_alpha   90.00
_cell.angle_beta   90.00
_cell.angle_gamma   90.00
#
_symmetry.space_group_name_H-M   'P 1'
#
loop_
_entity.id
_entity.type
_entity.pdbx_description
1 polymer ?
#
loop_
_entity_poly.entity_id
_entity_poly.type
_entity_poly.pdbx_seq_one_letter_code
_entity_poly.pdbx_strand_id
1 'polypeptide(L)'
;METMQLHEILAAHLRIDKPQALCNPQRGQRSSGEILGGEFNGDRLQGQVLPGGSLFLVPQDDSLARFSLYYTLLTDDGIKIDVVGEGLVAFDETDRAPFAESRCRCTCSKQFSVPSGAHDYLQRNLYVGRLNIKAGDDRLRVSIYQVNEI
;
A
#
# COMPACT_ATOMS: atom_id res chain seq x y z
N MET A 1 14.34 10.84 -25.46
CA MET A 1 13.41 10.05 -24.65
C MET A 1 13.46 10.61 -23.25
N GLU A 2 12.38 11.24 -22.81
CA GLU A 2 12.30 11.78 -21.45
C GLU A 2 12.24 10.60 -20.46
N THR A 3 12.97 10.71 -19.34
CA THR A 3 13.06 9.65 -18.34
C THR A 3 12.45 10.16 -17.04
N MET A 4 11.43 9.47 -16.54
CA MET A 4 10.89 9.76 -15.21
C MET A 4 11.78 9.14 -14.13
N GLN A 5 11.95 9.84 -13.01
CA GLN A 5 12.71 9.36 -11.86
C GLN A 5 11.77 9.06 -10.69
N LEU A 6 12.13 8.05 -9.88
CA LEU A 6 11.42 7.69 -8.66
C LEU A 6 12.28 8.01 -7.44
N HIS A 7 11.75 8.79 -6.51
CA HIS A 7 12.39 9.12 -5.25
C HIS A 7 11.54 8.61 -4.08
N GLU A 8 12.09 7.72 -3.24
CA GLU A 8 11.39 7.22 -2.06
C GLU A 8 11.19 8.36 -1.06
N ILE A 9 9.94 8.70 -0.75
CA ILE A 9 9.63 9.80 0.16
C ILE A 9 9.31 9.32 1.58
N LEU A 10 8.77 8.10 1.71
CA LEU A 10 8.51 7.45 2.99
C LEU A 10 8.29 5.95 2.82
N ALA A 11 8.43 5.22 3.92
CA ALA A 11 7.99 3.84 4.07
C ALA A 11 7.09 3.68 5.29
N ALA A 12 5.97 2.99 5.12
CA ALA A 12 5.03 2.64 6.18
C ALA A 12 5.07 1.13 6.47
N HIS A 13 5.12 0.77 7.74
CA HIS A 13 4.95 -0.59 8.23
C HIS A 13 3.55 -0.71 8.83
N LEU A 14 2.66 -1.38 8.11
CA LEU A 14 1.27 -1.57 8.49
C LEU A 14 1.12 -2.91 9.20
N ARG A 15 0.25 -2.98 10.20
CA ARG A 15 -0.24 -4.22 10.78
C ARG A 15 -1.67 -4.44 10.31
N ILE A 16 -1.91 -5.58 9.66
CA ILE A 16 -3.21 -5.96 9.14
C ILE A 16 -3.76 -7.08 10.00
N ASP A 17 -5.06 -7.04 10.30
CA ASP A 17 -5.70 -8.17 10.96
C ASP A 17 -5.78 -9.41 10.05
N LYS A 18 -6.39 -10.48 10.57
CA LYS A 18 -6.64 -11.66 9.76
C LYS A 18 -7.67 -11.31 8.67
N PRO A 19 -7.31 -11.42 7.37
CA PRO A 19 -8.24 -11.07 6.30
C PRO A 19 -9.52 -11.91 6.38
N GLN A 20 -10.65 -11.22 6.26
CA GLN A 20 -11.97 -11.80 6.24
C GLN A 20 -12.33 -12.17 4.79
N ALA A 21 -12.83 -13.38 4.59
CA ALA A 21 -13.41 -13.78 3.30
C ALA A 21 -14.72 -13.03 3.08
N LEU A 22 -14.83 -12.34 1.95
CA LEU A 22 -16.05 -11.65 1.51
C LEU A 22 -16.88 -12.57 0.62
N CYS A 23 -17.66 -12.01 -0.29
CA CYS A 23 -18.36 -12.78 -1.31
C CYS A 23 -17.38 -13.65 -2.11
N ASN A 24 -17.79 -14.87 -2.46
CA ASN A 24 -17.07 -15.79 -3.32
C ASN A 24 -17.61 -15.72 -4.76
N PRO A 25 -17.11 -14.80 -5.61
CA PRO A 25 -17.48 -14.77 -7.01
C PRO A 25 -16.81 -15.94 -7.77
N GLN A 26 -17.31 -16.24 -8.97
CA GLN A 26 -16.76 -17.26 -9.88
C GLN A 26 -15.26 -17.09 -10.23
N ARG A 27 -14.64 -15.96 -9.87
CA ARG A 27 -13.24 -15.60 -10.17
C ARG A 27 -12.31 -15.59 -8.94
N GLY A 28 -12.68 -16.28 -7.87
CA GLY A 28 -11.86 -16.42 -6.67
C GLY A 28 -12.34 -15.60 -5.47
N GLN A 29 -11.85 -15.94 -4.29
CA GLN A 29 -12.35 -15.42 -3.02
C GLN A 29 -11.88 -13.98 -2.78
N ARG A 30 -12.81 -13.02 -2.75
CA ARG A 30 -12.50 -11.65 -2.30
C ARG A 30 -12.21 -11.66 -0.80
N SER A 31 -11.31 -10.79 -0.36
CA SER A 31 -11.04 -10.60 1.07
C SER A 31 -10.82 -9.14 1.44
N SER A 32 -11.04 -8.82 2.72
CA SER A 32 -10.71 -7.54 3.32
C SER A 32 -10.01 -7.73 4.65
N GLY A 33 -9.00 -6.91 4.93
CA GLY A 33 -8.38 -6.79 6.25
C GLY A 33 -8.47 -5.36 6.77
N GLU A 34 -8.55 -5.22 8.08
CA GLU A 34 -8.46 -3.95 8.79
C GLU A 34 -6.99 -3.63 9.09
N ILE A 35 -6.62 -2.36 8.87
CA ILE A 35 -5.31 -1.85 9.28
C ILE A 35 -5.42 -1.47 10.77
N LEU A 36 -4.75 -2.25 11.61
CA LEU A 36 -4.69 -2.09 13.07
C LEU A 36 -3.72 -0.97 13.52
N GLY A 37 -3.13 -0.28 12.55
CA GLY A 37 -2.15 0.78 12.74
C GLY A 37 -0.74 0.35 12.35
N GLY A 38 0.25 1.06 12.86
CA GLY A 38 1.64 0.88 12.44
C GLY A 38 2.47 2.13 12.61
N GLU A 39 3.56 2.22 11.87
CA GLU A 39 4.48 3.35 11.90
C GLU A 39 4.97 3.67 10.50
N PHE A 40 5.40 4.91 10.28
CA PHE A 40 6.03 5.29 9.03
C PHE A 40 7.18 6.25 9.27
N ASN A 41 8.15 6.21 8.37
CA ASN A 41 9.32 7.07 8.41
C ASN A 41 9.70 7.48 6.98
N GLY A 42 10.09 8.73 6.82
CA GLY A 42 10.57 9.33 5.59
C GLY A 42 11.31 10.63 5.89
N ASP A 43 12.01 11.16 4.89
CA ASP A 43 12.96 12.27 5.08
C ASP A 43 12.34 13.54 5.69
N ARG A 44 11.04 13.78 5.41
CA ARG A 44 10.30 14.98 5.85
C ARG A 44 9.05 14.66 6.64
N LEU A 45 8.73 13.39 6.85
CA LEU A 45 7.48 12.95 7.42
C LEU A 45 7.70 11.66 8.21
N GLN A 46 7.33 11.68 9.48
CA GLN A 46 7.39 10.50 10.35
C GLN A 46 6.22 10.52 11.34
N GLY A 47 5.88 9.34 11.84
CA GLY A 47 4.86 9.18 12.85
C GLY A 47 4.21 7.80 12.80
N GLN A 48 2.92 7.76 13.11
CA GLN A 48 2.16 6.53 13.29
C GLN A 48 1.08 6.35 12.23
N VAL A 49 0.72 5.11 11.95
CA VAL A 49 -0.49 4.79 11.20
C VAL A 49 -1.62 4.54 12.19
N LEU A 50 -2.73 5.25 12.02
CA LEU A 50 -3.89 5.09 12.88
C LEU A 50 -4.66 3.79 12.56
N PRO A 51 -5.29 3.16 13.56
CA PRO A 51 -6.20 2.06 13.32
C PRO A 51 -7.46 2.52 12.58
N GLY A 52 -8.12 1.58 11.89
CA GLY A 52 -9.40 1.80 11.19
C GLY A 52 -9.27 1.94 9.67
N GLY A 53 -8.06 1.78 9.12
CA GLY A 53 -7.86 1.65 7.68
C GLY A 53 -8.30 0.29 7.14
N SER A 54 -8.26 0.10 5.82
CA SER A 54 -8.64 -1.14 5.16
C SER A 54 -7.72 -1.51 4.00
N LEU A 55 -7.60 -2.82 3.78
CA LEU A 55 -7.00 -3.45 2.61
C LEU A 55 -8.05 -4.37 1.99
N PHE A 56 -8.43 -4.12 0.75
CA PHE A 56 -9.27 -5.04 -0.03
C PHE A 56 -8.42 -5.76 -1.06
N LEU A 57 -8.61 -7.07 -1.20
CA LEU A 57 -7.96 -7.88 -2.22
C LEU A 57 -9.02 -8.58 -3.08
N VAL A 58 -8.89 -8.42 -4.39
CA VAL A 58 -9.82 -8.94 -5.39
C VAL A 58 -9.04 -9.74 -6.44
N PRO A 59 -8.99 -11.08 -6.30
CA PRO A 59 -8.45 -11.96 -7.34
C PRO A 59 -9.11 -11.71 -8.70
N GLN A 60 -8.32 -11.74 -9.76
CA GLN A 60 -8.79 -11.68 -11.15
C GLN A 60 -8.70 -13.07 -11.81
N ASP A 61 -7.61 -13.77 -11.54
CA ASP A 61 -7.28 -15.14 -11.91
C ASP A 61 -6.18 -15.69 -10.97
N ASP A 62 -5.58 -16.83 -11.30
CA ASP A 62 -4.56 -17.52 -10.48
C ASP A 62 -3.22 -16.75 -10.39
N SER A 63 -2.94 -15.85 -11.33
CA SER A 63 -1.68 -15.10 -11.46
C SER A 63 -1.80 -13.64 -11.06
N LEU A 64 -3.02 -13.12 -10.92
CA LEU A 64 -3.28 -11.69 -10.77
C LEU A 64 -4.38 -11.39 -9.75
N ALA A 65 -4.11 -10.41 -8.88
CA ALA A 65 -5.12 -9.78 -8.04
C ALA A 65 -5.02 -8.25 -8.09
N ARG A 66 -6.14 -7.58 -7.84
CA ARG A 66 -6.22 -6.15 -7.57
C ARG A 66 -6.31 -5.90 -6.07
N PHE A 67 -5.77 -4.79 -5.61
CA PHE A 67 -5.99 -4.36 -4.23
C PHE A 67 -6.27 -2.87 -4.10
N SER A 68 -6.97 -2.53 -3.03
CA SER A 68 -7.28 -1.16 -2.63
C SER A 68 -6.83 -0.96 -1.19
N LEU A 69 -6.18 0.16 -0.89
CA LEU A 69 -5.63 0.47 0.43
C LEU A 69 -6.13 1.85 0.86
N TYR A 70 -6.69 1.95 2.07
CA TYR A 70 -7.17 3.20 2.67
C TYR A 70 -6.70 3.27 4.11
N TYR A 71 -5.97 4.32 4.49
CA TYR A 71 -5.47 4.46 5.85
C TYR A 71 -5.09 5.90 6.16
N THR A 72 -4.96 6.21 7.44
CA THR A 72 -4.61 7.56 7.91
C THR A 72 -3.25 7.52 8.59
N LEU A 73 -2.35 8.38 8.16
CA LEU A 73 -1.11 8.70 8.84
C LEU A 73 -1.38 9.79 9.88
N LEU A 74 -0.81 9.66 11.06
CA LEU A 74 -0.69 10.71 12.07
C LEU A 74 0.79 11.07 12.20
N THR A 75 1.15 12.27 11.75
CA THR A 75 2.50 12.79 11.88
C THR A 75 2.82 13.14 13.34
N ASP A 76 4.10 13.18 13.68
CA ASP A 76 4.55 13.53 15.04
C ASP A 76 4.15 14.96 15.48
N ASP A 77 3.94 15.88 14.53
CA ASP A 77 3.40 17.23 14.77
C ASP A 77 1.86 17.29 14.79
N GLY A 78 1.19 16.13 14.77
CA GLY A 78 -0.24 15.99 15.03
C GLY A 78 -1.15 16.16 13.81
N ILE A 79 -0.61 16.15 12.60
CA ILE A 79 -1.36 16.27 11.35
C ILE A 79 -1.85 14.89 10.91
N LYS A 80 -3.14 14.80 10.59
CA LYS A 80 -3.75 13.60 10.00
C LYS A 80 -3.74 13.71 8.49
N ILE A 81 -3.28 12.66 7.82
CA ILE A 81 -3.14 12.59 6.37
C ILE A 81 -3.80 11.30 5.89
N ASP A 82 -4.81 11.41 5.04
CA ASP A 82 -5.42 10.23 4.44
C ASP A 82 -4.61 9.78 3.25
N VAL A 83 -4.42 8.47 3.15
CA VAL A 83 -3.68 7.83 2.07
C VAL A 83 -4.56 6.79 1.44
N VAL A 84 -4.78 6.93 0.13
CA VAL A 84 -5.51 5.97 -0.68
C VAL A 84 -4.62 5.42 -1.77
N GLY A 85 -4.87 4.19 -2.19
CA GLY A 85 -4.14 3.60 -3.31
C GLY A 85 -4.83 2.39 -3.91
N GLU A 86 -4.69 2.26 -5.22
CA GLU A 86 -5.16 1.12 -6.01
C GLU A 86 -3.95 0.45 -6.65
N GLY A 87 -3.92 -0.87 -6.67
CA GLY A 87 -2.76 -1.60 -7.15
C GLY A 87 -3.05 -3.00 -7.66
N LEU A 88 -1.95 -3.62 -8.08
CA LEU A 88 -1.90 -4.96 -8.64
C LEU A 88 -0.93 -5.81 -7.82
N VAL A 89 -1.33 -7.05 -7.58
CA VAL A 89 -0.46 -8.15 -7.15
C VAL A 89 -0.32 -9.07 -8.34
N ALA A 90 0.90 -9.22 -8.84
CA ALA A 90 1.24 -10.21 -9.85
C ALA A 90 2.07 -11.32 -9.21
N PHE A 91 1.61 -12.56 -9.35
CA PHE A 91 2.34 -13.74 -8.90
C PHE A 91 3.24 -14.22 -10.04
N ASP A 92 4.47 -14.61 -9.73
CA ASP A 92 5.36 -15.19 -10.73
C ASP A 92 4.88 -16.62 -11.06
N GLU A 93 4.40 -16.85 -12.27
CA GLU A 93 3.92 -18.17 -12.73
C GLU A 93 5.02 -19.24 -12.72
N THR A 94 6.28 -18.82 -12.74
CA THR A 94 7.44 -19.73 -12.75
C THR A 94 7.69 -20.36 -11.38
N ASP A 95 7.16 -19.75 -10.30
CA ASP A 95 7.19 -20.31 -8.95
C ASP A 95 6.00 -21.27 -8.77
N ARG A 96 6.20 -22.57 -9.05
CA ARG A 96 5.29 -23.65 -8.58
C ARG A 96 5.32 -23.82 -7.05
N ALA A 97 5.91 -22.87 -6.33
CA ALA A 97 5.97 -22.88 -4.89
C ALA A 97 4.57 -22.63 -4.30
N PRO A 98 4.28 -23.13 -3.09
CA PRO A 98 3.08 -22.74 -2.36
C PRO A 98 2.98 -21.21 -2.27
N PHE A 99 1.77 -20.64 -2.23
CA PHE A 99 1.53 -19.19 -2.10
C PHE A 99 2.36 -18.51 -0.98
N ALA A 100 2.77 -19.29 0.03
CA ALA A 100 3.62 -18.84 1.12
C ALA A 100 5.06 -18.48 0.72
N GLU A 101 5.53 -18.97 -0.42
CA GLU A 101 6.92 -18.87 -0.89
C GLU A 101 7.03 -18.17 -2.26
N SER A 102 5.91 -18.04 -2.99
CA SER A 102 5.87 -17.37 -4.29
C SER A 102 6.23 -15.89 -4.16
N ARG A 103 7.21 -15.43 -4.95
CA ARG A 103 7.56 -14.01 -5.02
C ARG A 103 6.46 -13.25 -5.74
N CYS A 104 5.67 -12.45 -5.01
CA CYS A 104 4.69 -11.55 -5.62
C CYS A 104 5.29 -10.15 -5.88
N ARG A 105 4.94 -9.55 -7.01
CA ARG A 105 5.20 -8.14 -7.30
C ARG A 105 3.94 -7.33 -7.01
N CYS A 106 4.02 -6.46 -6.00
CA CYS A 106 2.90 -5.64 -5.56
C CYS A 106 3.20 -4.16 -5.76
N THR A 107 2.48 -3.51 -6.68
CA THR A 107 2.65 -2.09 -7.00
C THR A 107 1.30 -1.37 -7.04
N CYS A 108 1.27 -0.10 -6.65
CA CYS A 108 0.06 0.70 -6.61
C CYS A 108 0.32 2.16 -6.94
N SER A 109 -0.74 2.90 -7.27
CA SER A 109 -0.75 4.36 -7.15
C SER A 109 -0.97 4.76 -5.69
N LYS A 110 -0.54 5.98 -5.34
CA LYS A 110 -0.84 6.60 -4.04
C LYS A 110 -1.32 8.02 -4.25
N GLN A 111 -2.32 8.39 -3.45
CA GLN A 111 -2.82 9.75 -3.34
C GLN A 111 -2.94 10.10 -1.87
N PHE A 112 -2.59 11.35 -1.56
CA PHE A 112 -2.66 11.91 -0.23
C PHE A 112 -3.77 12.95 -0.16
N SER A 113 -4.51 12.98 0.94
CA SER A 113 -5.34 14.11 1.33
C SER A 113 -4.79 14.71 2.61
N VAL A 114 -4.37 15.97 2.53
CA VAL A 114 -3.76 16.70 3.66
C VAL A 114 -4.58 17.95 3.99
N PRO A 115 -4.62 18.37 5.27
CA PRO A 115 -5.04 19.71 5.64
C PRO A 115 -4.11 20.77 5.04
N SER A 116 -4.63 21.97 4.80
CA SER A 116 -3.83 23.10 4.33
C SER A 116 -2.68 23.42 5.28
N GLY A 117 -1.46 23.58 4.76
CA GLY A 117 -0.29 23.98 5.53
C GLY A 117 1.02 23.37 5.02
N ALA A 118 1.86 22.93 5.97
CA ALA A 118 3.23 22.50 5.71
C ALA A 118 3.35 21.27 4.79
N HIS A 119 2.28 20.49 4.65
CA HIS A 119 2.26 19.24 3.89
C HIS A 119 1.51 19.31 2.56
N ASP A 120 1.08 20.51 2.11
CA ASP A 120 0.32 20.72 0.86
C ASP A 120 1.02 20.15 -0.38
N TYR A 121 2.34 20.05 -0.36
CA TYR A 121 3.12 19.44 -1.44
C TYR A 121 2.74 17.97 -1.69
N LEU A 122 2.24 17.24 -0.68
CA LEU A 122 1.83 15.84 -0.81
C LEU A 122 0.63 15.68 -1.75
N GLN A 123 -0.22 16.69 -1.90
CA GLN A 123 -1.35 16.67 -2.84
C GLN A 123 -1.00 17.09 -4.27
N ARG A 124 0.22 17.60 -4.51
CA ARG A 124 0.61 18.25 -5.77
C ARG A 124 1.49 17.40 -6.68
N ASN A 125 1.89 16.20 -6.26
CA ASN A 125 2.70 15.28 -7.06
C ASN A 125 1.99 13.94 -7.28
N LEU A 126 2.51 13.15 -8.22
CA LEU A 126 2.10 11.78 -8.43
C LEU A 126 2.99 10.84 -7.61
N TYR A 127 2.38 9.79 -7.06
CA TYR A 127 3.10 8.79 -6.27
C TYR A 127 2.76 7.37 -6.70
N VAL A 128 3.76 6.50 -6.59
CA VAL A 128 3.63 5.06 -6.74
C VAL A 128 4.11 4.37 -5.48
N GLY A 129 3.48 3.26 -5.12
CA GLY A 129 3.83 2.47 -3.96
C GLY A 129 4.29 1.07 -4.34
N ARG A 130 5.23 0.53 -3.57
CA ARG A 130 5.63 -0.87 -3.61
C ARG A 130 5.29 -1.53 -2.27
N LEU A 131 4.58 -2.64 -2.33
CA LEU A 131 4.25 -3.46 -1.17
C LEU A 131 5.20 -4.64 -1.10
N ASN A 132 5.74 -4.91 0.09
CA ASN A 132 6.43 -6.17 0.38
C ASN A 132 5.60 -6.92 1.41
N ILE A 133 4.95 -7.98 0.94
CA ILE A 133 4.14 -8.90 1.75
C ILE A 133 5.02 -10.10 2.06
N LYS A 134 5.08 -10.52 3.32
CA LYS A 134 5.66 -11.81 3.71
C LYS A 134 4.51 -12.72 4.10
N ALA A 135 4.46 -13.92 3.52
CA ALA A 135 3.39 -14.84 3.85
C ALA A 135 3.48 -15.26 5.33
N GLY A 136 2.33 -15.32 5.99
CA GLY A 136 2.24 -15.62 7.41
C GLY A 136 2.65 -14.46 8.34
N ASP A 137 3.07 -13.31 7.79
CA ASP A 137 3.33 -12.09 8.53
C ASP A 137 2.09 -11.19 8.48
N ASP A 138 1.66 -10.69 9.64
CA ASP A 138 0.59 -9.69 9.74
C ASP A 138 1.10 -8.27 9.40
N ARG A 139 2.41 -8.13 9.16
CA ARG A 139 3.06 -6.88 8.79
C ARG A 139 3.25 -6.75 7.29
N LEU A 140 2.91 -5.58 6.78
CA LEU A 140 3.09 -5.17 5.41
C LEU A 140 3.97 -3.93 5.36
N ARG A 141 5.04 -3.95 4.56
CA ARG A 141 5.82 -2.74 4.27
C ARG A 141 5.36 -2.10 2.96
N VAL A 142 5.02 -0.83 3.01
CA VAL A 142 4.65 0.01 1.87
C VAL A 142 5.73 1.09 1.69
N SER A 143 6.56 0.99 0.65
CA SER A 143 7.42 2.11 0.23
C SER A 143 6.64 2.99 -0.75
N ILE A 144 6.70 4.31 -0.56
CA ILE A 144 6.03 5.29 -1.43
C ILE A 144 7.09 6.15 -2.11
N TYR A 145 7.00 6.25 -3.44
CA TYR A 145 7.90 6.98 -4.29
C TYR A 145 7.16 8.12 -4.97
N GLN A 146 7.75 9.31 -4.94
CA GLN A 146 7.34 10.43 -5.78
C GLN A 146 7.85 10.23 -7.20
N VAL A 147 6.98 10.47 -8.18
CA VAL A 147 7.35 10.50 -9.59
C VAL A 147 7.78 11.92 -9.94
N ASN A 148 9.01 12.06 -10.43
CA ASN A 148 9.60 13.35 -10.81
C ASN A 148 9.88 13.39 -12.31
N GLU A 149 9.61 14.54 -12.91
CA GLU A 149 10.11 14.93 -14.23
C GLU A 149 11.52 15.54 -14.07
N ILE A 150 12.36 15.42 -15.10
CA ILE A 150 13.70 16.03 -15.16
C ILE A 150 13.59 17.45 -15.71
#